data_AF-A0A6P7MU58-F1
#
_entry.id   AF-A0A6P7MU58-F1
#
_cell.length_a   1.000
_cell.length_b   1.000
_cell.length_c   1.000
_cell.angle_alpha   90.00
_cell.angle_beta   90.00
_cell.angle_gamma   90.00
#
_symmetry.space_group_name_H-M   'P 1'
#
loop_
_entity.id
_entity.type
_entity.pdbx_description
1 polymer ?
#
loop_
_entity_poly.entity_id
_entity_poly.type
_entity_poly.pdbx_seq_one_letter_code
_entity_poly.pdbx_strand_id
1 'polypeptide(L)' 'MFSFSVMVGLVPIVSIFGLFFSAAVDDNFPQGCTSSNSLCFYSLLLPVTIPVYVFFHLFSWMGTKLFRHN' A
#
# COMPACT_ATOMS: atom_id res chain seq x y z
N MET A 1 1.86 17.66 9.56
CA MET A 1 2.62 16.76 8.68
C MET A 1 2.55 15.37 9.28
N PHE A 2 1.97 14.39 8.58
CA PHE A 2 2.05 13.01 9.04
C PHE A 2 3.49 12.51 8.90
N SER A 3 3.98 11.77 9.89
CA SER A 3 5.31 11.19 9.83
C SER A 3 5.37 10.15 8.70
N PHE A 4 6.54 10.06 8.10
CA PHE A 4 6.85 9.15 7.03
C PHE A 4 6.56 7.68 7.37
N SER A 5 6.82 7.31 8.62
CA SER A 5 6.55 5.96 9.15
C SER A 5 5.04 5.66 9.23
N VAL A 6 4.22 6.68 9.45
CA VAL A 6 2.76 6.55 9.53
C VAL A 6 2.17 6.29 8.14
N MET A 7 2.70 6.93 7.10
CA MET A 7 2.21 6.76 5.72
C MET A 7 2.46 5.35 5.16
N VAL A 8 3.59 4.73 5.51
CA VAL A 8 3.89 3.34 5.13
C VAL A 8 2.86 2.36 5.69
N GLY A 9 2.30 2.62 6.88
CA GLY A 9 1.24 1.81 7.47
C GLY A 9 -0.16 2.19 6.97
N LEU A 10 -0.45 3.49 6.82
CA LEU A 10 -1.78 3.96 6.44
C LEU A 10 -2.19 3.54 5.04
N VAL A 11 -1.26 3.60 4.07
CA VAL A 11 -1.59 3.28 2.67
C VAL A 11 -2.08 1.84 2.50
N PRO A 12 -1.36 0.78 2.93
CA PRO A 12 -1.87 -0.58 2.80
C PRO A 12 -3.19 -0.79 3.56
N ILE A 13 -3.37 -0.13 4.72
CA ILE A 13 -4.65 -0.19 5.46
C ILE A 13 -5.79 0.39 4.61
N VAL A 14 -5.61 1.58 4.04
CA VAL A 14 -6.62 2.22 3.18
C VAL A 14 -6.88 1.38 1.91
N SER A 15 -5.84 0.78 1.32
CA SER A 15 -5.99 -0.11 0.17
C SER A 15 -6.83 -1.36 0.50
N ILE A 16 -6.63 -1.94 1.68
CA ILE A 16 -7.43 -3.08 2.15
C ILE A 16 -8.89 -2.67 2.35
N PHE A 17 -9.15 -1.52 2.99
CA PHE A 17 -10.52 -1.00 3.12
C PHE A 17 -11.16 -0.73 1.76
N GLY A 18 -10.41 -0.17 0.81
CA GLY A 18 -10.87 0.03 -0.57
C GLY A 18 -11.25 -1.29 -1.24
N LEU A 19 -10.45 -2.34 -1.08
CA LEU A 19 -10.78 -3.67 -1.61
C LEU A 19 -12.03 -4.27 -1.00
N PHE A 20 -12.20 -4.19 0.32
CA PHE A 20 -13.42 -4.67 0.97
C PHE A 20 -14.64 -3.86 0.55
N PHE A 21 -14.50 -2.55 0.37
CA PHE A 21 -15.56 -1.71 -0.16
C PHE A 21 -15.94 -2.13 -1.59
N SER A 22 -14.96 -2.27 -2.49
CA SER A 22 -15.19 -2.76 -3.86
C SER A 22 -15.88 -4.13 -3.86
N ALA A 23 -15.45 -5.06 -3.03
CA ALA A 23 -16.08 -6.37 -2.91
C ALA A 23 -17.52 -6.33 -2.37
N ALA A 24 -17.89 -5.28 -1.63
CA ALA A 24 -19.22 -5.12 -1.06
C ALA A 24 -20.19 -4.35 -1.99
N VAL A 25 -19.68 -3.48 -2.86
CA VAL A 25 -20.52 -2.61 -3.70
C VAL A 25 -20.54 -2.99 -5.18
N ASP A 26 -19.54 -3.74 -5.65
CA ASP A 26 -19.45 -4.17 -7.04
C ASP A 26 -19.92 -5.62 -7.18
N ASP A 27 -21.09 -5.80 -7.80
CA ASP A 27 -21.70 -7.12 -8.05
C ASP A 27 -20.82 -8.04 -8.93
N ASN A 28 -19.88 -7.47 -9.68
CA ASN A 28 -18.97 -8.21 -10.55
C ASN A 28 -17.58 -8.39 -9.91
N PHE A 29 -17.42 -8.05 -8.63
CA PHE A 29 -16.13 -8.18 -7.97
C PHE A 29 -15.69 -9.66 -7.94
N PRO A 30 -14.47 -9.99 -8.36
CA PRO A 30 -14.02 -11.37 -8.44
C PRO A 30 -13.98 -12.00 -7.05
N GLN A 31 -14.82 -13.02 -6.84
CA GLN A 31 -14.97 -13.74 -5.57
C GLN A 31 -13.68 -14.43 -5.09
N GLY A 32 -12.74 -14.68 -6.01
CA GLY A 32 -11.41 -15.19 -5.70
C GLY A 32 -10.47 -14.15 -5.08
N CYS A 33 -10.82 -12.87 -5.08
CA CYS A 33 -9.93 -11.76 -4.66
C CYS A 33 -10.30 -11.16 -3.30
N THR A 34 -11.29 -11.73 -2.60
CA THR A 34 -11.69 -11.34 -1.23
C THR A 34 -10.97 -12.10 -0.12
N SER A 35 -10.33 -13.23 -0.44
CA SER A 35 -9.61 -14.04 0.54
C SER A 35 -8.15 -13.63 0.63
N SER A 36 -7.65 -13.42 1.85
CA SER A 36 -6.23 -13.17 2.13
C SER A 36 -5.32 -14.35 1.77
N ASN A 37 -5.88 -15.51 1.44
CA ASN A 37 -5.15 -16.69 1.00
C ASN A 37 -5.07 -16.78 -0.54
N SER A 38 -5.56 -15.78 -1.27
CA SER A 38 -5.57 -15.79 -2.72
C SER A 38 -4.46 -14.92 -3.31
N LEU A 39 -3.88 -15.40 -4.41
CA LEU A 39 -2.92 -14.62 -5.20
C LEU A 39 -3.58 -13.36 -5.78
N CYS A 40 -4.87 -13.41 -6.10
CA CYS A 40 -5.56 -12.26 -6.66
C CYS A 40 -5.64 -11.09 -5.66
N PHE A 41 -5.90 -11.37 -4.38
CA PHE A 41 -5.93 -10.34 -3.33
C PHE A 41 -4.59 -9.58 -3.27
N TYR A 42 -3.47 -10.31 -3.29
CA TYR A 42 -2.14 -9.68 -3.33
C TYR A 42 -1.86 -8.99 -4.66
N SER A 43 -2.27 -9.55 -5.79
CA SER A 43 -2.10 -8.92 -7.11
C SER A 43 -2.82 -7.58 -7.22
N LEU A 44 -3.93 -7.38 -6.51
CA LEU A 44 -4.63 -6.08 -6.45
C LEU A 44 -3.95 -5.09 -5.48
N LEU A 45 -3.37 -5.58 -4.39
CA LEU A 45 -2.66 -4.74 -3.42
C LEU A 45 -1.27 -4.29 -3.89
N LEU A 46 -0.51 -5.20 -4.51
CA LEU A 46 0.88 -4.99 -4.92
C LEU A 46 1.10 -3.72 -5.76
N PRO A 47 0.28 -3.43 -6.80
CA PRO A 47 0.43 -2.22 -7.61
C PRO A 47 0.29 -0.92 -6.83
N VAL A 48 -0.40 -0.94 -5.68
CA VAL A 48 -0.57 0.24 -4.81
C VAL A 48 0.52 0.26 -3.75
N THR A 49 0.83 -0.88 -3.12
CA THR A 49 1.81 -0.94 -2.04
C THR A 49 3.25 -0.81 -2.54
N ILE A 50 3.59 -1.31 -3.73
CA ILE A 50 4.96 -1.25 -4.27
C ILE A 50 5.42 0.18 -4.53
N PRO A 51 4.71 1.03 -5.30
CA PRO A 51 5.16 2.40 -5.56
C PRO A 51 5.30 3.21 -4.28
N VAL A 52 4.37 3.01 -3.35
CA VAL A 52 4.34 3.67 -2.05
C VAL A 52 5.53 3.24 -1.20
N TYR A 53 5.80 1.94 -1.11
CA TYR A 53 6.96 1.41 -0.41
C TYR A 53 8.27 1.91 -1.03
N VAL A 54 8.40 1.86 -2.35
CA VAL A 54 9.62 2.30 -3.07
C VAL A 54 9.84 3.80 -2.90
N PHE A 55 8.81 4.62 -3.13
CA PHE A 55 8.90 6.06 -2.95
C PHE A 55 9.31 6.41 -1.53
N PHE A 56 8.67 5.78 -0.54
CA PHE A 56 8.99 6.03 0.84
C PHE A 56 10.40 5.54 1.22
N HIS A 57 10.78 4.33 0.83
CA HIS A 57 12.10 3.81 1.15
C HIS A 57 13.21 4.65 0.51
N LEU A 58 13.05 5.06 -0.76
CA LEU A 58 14.01 5.91 -1.46
C LEU A 58 14.09 7.30 -0.86
N PHE A 59 12.96 7.91 -0.50
CA PHE A 59 12.95 9.25 0.10
C PHE A 59 13.56 9.24 1.51
N SER A 60 13.27 8.23 2.33
CA SER A 60 13.93 8.04 3.63
C SER A 60 15.45 7.83 3.46
N TRP A 61 15.85 7.07 2.44
CA TRP A 61 17.26 6.83 2.15
C TRP A 61 17.97 8.08 1.63
N MET A 62 17.34 8.86 0.75
CA MET A 62 17.87 10.13 0.27
C MET A 62 17.93 11.17 1.38
N GLY A 63 16.87 11.31 2.20
CA GLY A 63 16.86 12.25 3.33
C GLY A 63 17.97 11.94 4.33
N THR A 64 18.13 10.68 4.73
CA THR A 64 19.23 10.29 5.63
C THR A 64 20.61 10.51 5.01
N LYS A 65 20.79 10.30 3.70
CA LYS A 65 22.06 10.62 3.02
C LYS A 65 22.35 12.11 2.93
N LEU A 66 21.33 12.94 2.66
CA LEU A 66 21.51 14.37 2.47
C LEU A 66 21.95 15.06 3.76
N PHE A 67 21.46 14.63 4.92
CA PHE A 67 21.79 15.22 6.22
C PHE A 67 22.96 14.56 6.94
N ARG A 68 23.50 13.44 6.44
CA ARG A 68 24.62 12.72 7.08
C ARG A 68 26.00 13.31 6.73
N HIS A 69 26.06 14.24 5.79
CA HIS A 69 27.30 14.90 5.34
C HIS A 69 27.34 16.41 5.64
N ASN A 70 26.44 16.90 6.50
CA ASN A 70 26.44 18.27 7.04
C ASN A 70 26.55 18.22 8.56
#